data_AF-A0A197JAQ9-F1
#
_entry.id   AF-A0A197JAQ9-F1
#
_cell.length_a   1.000
_cell.length_b   1.000
_cell.length_c   1.000
_cell.angle_alpha   90.00
_cell.angle_beta   90.00
_cell.angle_gamma   90.00
#
_symmetry.space_group_name_H-M   'P 1'
#
loop_
_entity.id
_entity.type
_entity.pdbx_description
1 polymer ?
#
loop_
_entity_poly.entity_id
_entity_poly.type
_entity_poly.pdbx_seq_one_letter_code
_entity_poly.pdbx_strand_id
1 'polypeptide(L)'
;MKLSIQLFGLMFCGLLLSISAGSSPKTAFFGAYATVEESTLYIQGGIDTDSSGDLYDQFYSLDLTQSWDTSSPPWSEVLTVGSIPAGLKGARGHSISLSRKQKTLTFWNINGSDAHAASFHLSTNSWEQLPTFFMPKQKLNNVQICTAVADPRTDQVYIPGASDRGMLVYSLESKSSSIREMERTAKNSTFWSGYSFVWSSNTSGSAAPPLAGSCMVPAYSGTKMLVFGGFDVFAEAGIDTLYILDVPTLTWSLGGKYQPRTGMVCSVSGDYLIVWGGMGISQSKGDSGKVIPADETLIIYNIKTAQWTTQYLTSDNSNKIAAIIGGSGGAVVVIILIAGVVVFRKRRRRQHQKQEIQVSSPLQLRPEQDIEKEPVEKAYFQDIQPRPASAITPQATLQTTQSFRNTPPNTSHSNSPQYVYAQGPQQVSMDPPSWPTSTSPSQRVQSVSSSRSTSTLVATPTIPASPRYPSYQQQHRSPQQQQSFNLSPPARRITRNPQGRNTPEPTSDSNHTIQYQINALQAEVNRLQANLHH
;
A
#
# COMPACT_ATOMS: atom_id res chain seq x y z
N MET A 1 45.21 -8.90 33.90
CA MET A 1 44.03 -8.12 34.35
C MET A 1 43.48 -7.15 33.32
N LYS A 2 44.20 -6.13 32.82
CA LYS A 2 43.62 -5.07 31.95
C LYS A 2 42.77 -5.56 30.75
N LEU A 3 43.10 -6.70 30.15
CA LEU A 3 42.36 -7.27 29.01
C LEU A 3 40.92 -7.75 29.34
N SER A 4 40.64 -8.08 30.61
CA SER A 4 39.34 -8.65 31.02
C SER A 4 38.18 -7.64 30.99
N ILE A 5 38.48 -6.35 31.11
CA ILE A 5 37.46 -5.29 31.27
C ILE A 5 36.83 -4.92 29.93
N GLN A 6 37.55 -5.02 28.81
CA GLN A 6 37.02 -4.70 27.48
C GLN A 6 36.09 -5.78 26.90
N LEU A 7 36.29 -7.06 27.23
CA LEU A 7 35.36 -8.13 26.82
C LEU A 7 33.97 -7.95 27.44
N PHE A 8 33.90 -7.61 28.74
CA PHE A 8 32.62 -7.38 29.42
C PHE A 8 31.86 -6.18 28.85
N GLY A 9 32.56 -5.11 28.44
CA GLY A 9 31.92 -3.93 27.82
C GLY A 9 31.24 -4.26 26.49
N LEU A 10 31.88 -5.07 25.63
CA LEU A 10 31.29 -5.51 24.37
C LEU A 10 30.08 -6.45 24.58
N MET A 11 30.14 -7.34 25.58
CA MET A 11 29.05 -8.26 25.87
C MET A 11 27.80 -7.56 26.41
N PHE A 12 27.96 -6.54 27.27
CA PHE A 12 26.83 -5.76 27.79
C PHE A 12 26.17 -4.86 26.72
N CYS A 13 26.94 -4.38 25.74
CA CYS A 13 26.41 -3.53 24.68
C CYS A 13 25.49 -4.30 23.70
N GLY A 14 25.71 -5.60 23.52
CA GLY A 14 24.85 -6.46 22.68
C GLY A 14 23.50 -6.85 23.31
N LEU A 15 23.36 -6.74 24.64
CA LEU A 15 22.17 -7.19 25.39
C LEU A 15 21.08 -6.12 25.56
N LEU A 16 21.34 -4.88 25.17
CA LEU A 16 20.40 -3.74 25.29
C LEU A 16 19.67 -3.40 23.98
N LEU A 17 19.91 -4.16 22.91
CA LEU A 17 19.23 -4.01 21.61
C LEU A 17 18.34 -5.20 21.25
N SER A 18 17.95 -6.00 22.25
CA SER A 18 16.74 -6.83 22.17
C SER A 18 15.50 -5.94 22.19
N ILE A 19 15.25 -5.24 21.09
CA ILE A 19 13.96 -4.62 20.80
C ILE A 19 12.94 -5.75 20.90
N SER A 20 12.02 -5.68 21.86
CA SER A 20 10.93 -6.63 21.93
C SER A 20 10.13 -6.51 20.65
N ALA A 21 10.12 -7.54 19.81
CA ALA A 21 9.24 -7.60 18.66
C ALA A 21 7.80 -7.36 19.15
N GLY A 22 7.21 -6.24 18.73
CA GLY A 22 5.85 -5.91 19.08
C GLY A 22 4.92 -7.02 18.59
N SER A 23 3.76 -7.17 19.24
CA SER A 23 2.67 -7.92 18.63
C SER A 23 2.42 -7.34 17.24
N SER A 24 2.38 -8.19 16.21
CA SER A 24 1.92 -7.72 14.90
C SER A 24 0.43 -7.33 15.01
N PRO A 25 -0.02 -6.32 14.26
CA PRO A 25 -1.45 -6.03 14.14
C PRO A 25 -2.16 -7.27 13.58
N LYS A 26 -3.40 -7.49 14.02
CA LYS A 26 -4.24 -8.53 13.43
C LYS A 26 -4.55 -8.19 11.98
N THR A 27 -4.38 -9.15 11.09
CA THR A 27 -4.73 -9.04 9.67
C THR A 27 -6.18 -8.56 9.53
N ALA A 28 -6.37 -7.44 8.83
CA ALA A 28 -7.67 -6.78 8.74
C ALA A 28 -7.90 -6.13 7.38
N PHE A 29 -9.17 -5.93 7.03
CA PHE A 29 -9.58 -5.16 5.86
C PHE A 29 -10.48 -3.97 6.23
N PHE A 30 -10.49 -2.95 5.37
CA PHE A 30 -11.14 -1.65 5.59
C PHE A 30 -10.72 -0.95 6.90
N GLY A 31 -9.51 -1.21 7.39
CA GLY A 31 -8.82 -0.35 8.35
C GLY A 31 -8.34 0.93 7.68
N ALA A 32 -8.33 2.04 8.42
CA ALA A 32 -7.84 3.31 7.90
C ALA A 32 -6.32 3.40 8.04
N TYR A 33 -5.68 4.18 7.16
CA TYR A 33 -4.23 4.33 7.15
C TYR A 33 -3.77 5.71 6.71
N ALA A 34 -2.56 6.09 7.12
CA ALA A 34 -1.83 7.25 6.61
C ALA A 34 -0.32 7.04 6.79
N THR A 35 0.48 7.63 5.89
CA THR A 35 1.95 7.62 6.00
C THR A 35 2.43 9.01 6.41
N VAL A 36 3.28 9.08 7.44
CA VAL A 36 3.92 10.30 7.95
C VAL A 36 5.35 10.35 7.43
N GLU A 37 5.75 11.48 6.86
CA GLU A 37 7.13 11.81 6.45
C GLU A 37 7.83 10.75 5.55
N GLU A 38 7.05 9.94 4.83
CA GLU A 38 7.48 8.69 4.14
C GLU A 38 8.24 7.69 5.05
N SER A 39 8.20 7.88 6.37
CA SER A 39 9.01 7.18 7.37
C SER A 39 8.21 6.26 8.30
N THR A 40 6.92 6.54 8.51
CA THR A 40 6.05 5.72 9.37
C THR A 40 4.66 5.55 8.76
N LEU A 41 4.24 4.30 8.54
CA LEU A 41 2.87 3.96 8.16
C LEU A 41 2.04 3.69 9.42
N TYR A 42 0.97 4.46 9.63
CA TYR A 42 -0.01 4.25 10.70
C TYR A 42 -1.24 3.53 10.15
N ILE A 43 -1.80 2.59 10.93
CA ILE A 43 -3.02 1.83 10.61
C ILE A 43 -3.97 1.79 11.82
N GLN A 44 -5.29 1.87 11.60
CA GLN A 44 -6.28 1.79 12.69
C GLN A 44 -7.53 1.01 12.31
N GLY A 45 -7.97 0.19 13.26
CA GLY A 45 -9.21 -0.57 13.22
C GLY A 45 -9.29 -1.60 12.10
N GLY A 46 -10.41 -1.60 11.38
CA GLY A 46 -10.73 -2.59 10.36
C GLY A 46 -11.57 -3.76 10.87
N ILE A 47 -11.77 -4.74 9.98
CA ILE A 47 -12.55 -5.96 10.21
C ILE A 47 -11.65 -7.18 10.04
N ASP A 48 -11.86 -8.17 10.90
CA ASP A 48 -11.37 -9.55 10.78
C ASP A 48 -11.67 -10.18 9.41
N THR A 49 -10.68 -10.82 8.79
CA THR A 49 -10.83 -11.51 7.49
C THR A 49 -11.68 -12.79 7.55
N ASP A 50 -11.76 -13.44 8.71
CA ASP A 50 -12.13 -14.85 8.82
C ASP A 50 -13.63 -15.06 9.04
N SER A 51 -14.44 -14.22 8.38
CA SER A 51 -15.91 -14.23 8.35
C SER A 51 -16.65 -14.01 9.68
N SER A 52 -15.95 -13.91 10.82
CA SER A 52 -16.52 -13.48 12.10
C SER A 52 -17.20 -12.11 11.99
N GLY A 53 -16.63 -11.22 11.17
CA GLY A 53 -17.03 -9.83 11.07
C GLY A 53 -16.61 -9.00 12.30
N ASP A 54 -15.73 -9.55 13.14
CA ASP A 54 -15.23 -8.90 14.35
C ASP A 54 -14.53 -7.58 13.98
N LEU A 55 -14.85 -6.54 14.74
CA LEU A 55 -14.35 -5.20 14.52
C LEU A 55 -13.18 -4.94 15.48
N TYR A 56 -12.07 -4.43 14.96
CA TYR A 56 -10.88 -4.24 15.77
C TYR A 56 -10.75 -2.79 16.27
N ASP A 57 -10.28 -2.62 17.51
CA ASP A 57 -9.89 -1.34 18.12
C ASP A 57 -8.38 -1.05 17.93
N GLN A 58 -7.65 -1.87 17.16
CA GLN A 58 -6.19 -1.80 17.05
C GLN A 58 -5.68 -0.47 16.45
N PHE A 59 -4.54 0.04 16.93
CA PHE A 59 -3.85 1.22 16.38
C PHE A 59 -2.33 0.96 16.38
N TYR A 60 -1.76 0.81 15.19
CA TYR A 60 -0.38 0.34 14.99
C TYR A 60 0.41 1.24 14.04
N SER A 61 1.73 1.22 14.18
CA SER A 61 2.70 1.91 13.32
C SER A 61 3.78 0.95 12.82
N LEU A 62 4.13 1.06 11.54
CA LEU A 62 5.23 0.35 10.88
C LEU A 62 6.35 1.33 10.58
N ASP A 63 7.56 1.01 11.04
CA ASP A 63 8.76 1.79 10.75
C ASP A 63 9.32 1.48 9.35
N LEU A 64 9.42 2.52 8.51
CA LEU A 64 9.93 2.48 7.14
C LEU A 64 11.35 3.08 7.05
N THR A 65 11.99 3.43 8.18
CA THR A 65 13.38 3.92 8.23
C THR A 65 14.41 2.81 8.35
N GLN A 66 14.02 1.65 8.88
CA GLN A 66 14.82 0.42 8.94
C GLN A 66 14.48 -0.57 7.81
N SER A 67 15.39 -1.49 7.51
CA SER A 67 15.20 -2.55 6.48
C SER A 67 14.73 -3.86 7.12
N TRP A 68 13.82 -4.58 6.46
CA TRP A 68 13.16 -5.78 7.02
C TRP A 68 12.69 -6.75 5.92
N ASP A 69 12.45 -8.00 6.29
CA ASP A 69 11.74 -8.98 5.44
C ASP A 69 10.24 -8.97 5.77
N THR A 70 9.39 -9.22 4.78
CA THR A 70 7.93 -9.26 4.86
C THR A 70 7.38 -10.24 5.90
N SER A 71 8.16 -11.24 6.30
CA SER A 71 7.86 -12.18 7.39
C SER A 71 8.19 -11.67 8.79
N SER A 72 8.87 -10.52 8.92
CA SER A 72 9.22 -9.89 10.20
C SER A 72 9.24 -8.35 10.11
N PRO A 73 8.11 -7.71 9.76
CA PRO A 73 7.95 -6.25 9.75
C PRO A 73 8.09 -5.62 11.15
N PRO A 74 8.74 -4.45 11.29
CA PRO A 74 8.89 -3.74 12.56
C PRO A 74 7.61 -2.97 12.94
N TRP A 75 6.56 -3.71 13.29
CA TRP A 75 5.36 -3.14 13.89
C TRP A 75 5.58 -2.69 15.33
N SER A 76 4.85 -1.67 15.74
CA SER A 76 4.72 -1.23 17.13
C SER A 76 3.29 -0.76 17.39
N GLU A 77 2.74 -1.09 18.55
CA GLU A 77 1.44 -0.57 18.98
C GLU A 77 1.58 0.92 19.37
N VAL A 78 0.65 1.75 18.91
CA VAL A 78 0.70 3.19 19.17
C VAL A 78 0.16 3.47 20.56
N LEU A 79 1.07 3.60 21.54
CA LEU A 79 0.74 3.94 22.92
C LEU A 79 0.01 5.29 23.00
N THR A 80 -1.28 5.30 23.38
CA THR A 80 -2.11 6.52 23.44
C THR A 80 -2.35 7.04 24.86
N VAL A 81 -2.36 8.36 25.01
CA VAL A 81 -2.81 9.08 26.20
C VAL A 81 -4.34 9.18 26.15
N GLY A 82 -4.99 8.39 27.01
CA GLY A 82 -6.45 8.19 26.98
C GLY A 82 -6.86 7.06 26.04
N SER A 83 -8.15 6.69 26.08
CA SER A 83 -8.72 5.65 25.23
C SER A 83 -9.10 6.18 23.85
N ILE A 84 -9.10 5.29 22.85
CA ILE A 84 -9.60 5.59 21.50
C ILE A 84 -11.05 6.13 21.60
N PRO A 85 -11.38 7.27 20.95
CA PRO A 85 -12.70 7.87 20.99
C PRO A 85 -13.80 6.89 20.60
N ALA A 86 -14.93 6.93 21.32
CA ALA A 86 -16.01 5.94 21.16
C ALA A 86 -16.52 5.81 19.71
N GLY A 87 -16.57 6.91 18.95
CA GLY A 87 -16.96 6.93 17.54
C GLY A 87 -15.93 6.34 16.55
N LEU A 88 -14.74 5.96 17.01
CA LEU A 88 -13.70 5.25 16.24
C LEU A 88 -13.53 3.78 16.69
N LYS A 89 -14.22 3.36 17.75
CA LYS A 89 -14.20 1.97 18.21
C LYS A 89 -14.98 1.08 17.26
N GLY A 90 -14.37 -0.04 16.89
CA GLY A 90 -14.84 -0.91 15.81
C GLY A 90 -15.00 -0.21 14.45
N ALA A 91 -14.31 0.90 14.19
CA ALA A 91 -14.48 1.64 12.94
C ALA A 91 -13.91 0.88 11.74
N ARG A 92 -14.72 0.80 10.68
CA ARG A 92 -14.43 0.14 9.40
C ARG A 92 -14.85 1.04 8.24
N GLY A 93 -14.12 0.99 7.12
CA GLY A 93 -14.38 1.81 5.93
C GLY A 93 -14.14 3.31 6.13
N HIS A 94 -13.64 3.69 7.31
CA HIS A 94 -13.22 5.04 7.67
C HIS A 94 -11.85 5.35 7.04
N SER A 95 -11.40 6.60 7.12
CA SER A 95 -10.10 7.03 6.60
C SER A 95 -9.35 7.94 7.56
N ILE A 96 -8.05 8.13 7.31
CA ILE A 96 -7.20 9.09 8.02
C ILE A 96 -6.69 10.11 7.02
N SER A 97 -6.67 11.39 7.41
CA SER A 97 -5.95 12.46 6.70
C SER A 97 -4.83 13.01 7.58
N LEU A 98 -3.63 13.17 7.03
CA LEU A 98 -2.50 13.82 7.70
C LEU A 98 -2.61 15.35 7.59
N SER A 99 -2.43 16.07 8.69
CA SER A 99 -2.40 17.55 8.66
C SER A 99 -1.15 18.08 7.95
N ARG A 100 -1.24 19.30 7.40
CA ARG A 100 -0.19 20.00 6.63
C ARG A 100 1.18 20.05 7.32
N LYS A 101 1.21 20.08 8.66
CA LYS A 101 2.45 20.10 9.46
C LYS A 101 3.00 18.70 9.79
N GLN A 102 2.29 17.64 9.39
CA GLN A 102 2.61 16.24 9.68
C GLN A 102 2.75 15.93 11.18
N LYS A 103 1.90 16.54 12.01
CA LYS A 103 1.85 16.32 13.48
C LYS A 103 0.48 15.89 14.01
N THR A 104 -0.54 15.78 13.14
CA THR A 104 -1.88 15.36 13.53
C THR A 104 -2.46 14.42 12.48
N LEU A 105 -2.92 13.25 12.91
CA LEU A 105 -3.71 12.32 12.10
C LEU A 105 -5.19 12.58 12.41
N THR A 106 -6.00 12.97 11.43
CA THR A 106 -7.45 13.14 11.64
C THR A 106 -8.21 11.96 11.04
N PHE A 107 -9.03 11.31 11.85
CA PHE A 107 -9.77 10.09 11.53
C PHE A 107 -11.21 10.46 11.18
N TRP A 108 -11.77 9.86 10.13
CA TRP A 108 -13.06 10.22 9.56
C TRP A 108 -13.97 9.00 9.47
N ASN A 109 -14.68 8.70 10.57
CA ASN A 109 -15.71 7.68 10.56
C ASN A 109 -17.07 8.31 10.21
N ILE A 110 -17.41 8.26 8.92
CA ILE A 110 -18.71 8.69 8.40
C ILE A 110 -19.69 7.53 8.19
N ASN A 111 -19.36 6.31 8.63
CA ASN A 111 -20.27 5.16 8.58
C ASN A 111 -21.23 5.14 9.79
N GLY A 112 -22.38 5.79 9.67
CA GLY A 112 -23.41 5.75 10.69
C GLY A 112 -24.58 6.71 10.47
N SER A 113 -25.42 6.87 11.50
CA SER A 113 -26.39 7.97 11.60
C SER A 113 -25.73 9.31 11.90
N ASP A 114 -24.55 9.26 12.52
CA ASP A 114 -23.83 10.39 13.09
C ASP A 114 -22.36 10.28 12.64
N ALA A 115 -21.84 11.33 12.03
CA ALA A 115 -20.44 11.35 11.59
C ALA A 115 -19.52 11.72 12.76
N HIS A 116 -18.48 10.92 12.92
CA HIS A 116 -17.46 11.10 13.95
C HIS A 116 -16.12 11.41 13.32
N ALA A 117 -15.43 12.41 13.86
CA ALA A 117 -14.01 12.60 13.62
C ALA A 117 -13.26 12.88 14.92
N ALA A 118 -12.00 12.49 14.95
CA ALA A 118 -11.09 12.83 16.02
C ALA A 118 -9.67 12.98 15.46
N SER A 119 -8.91 13.85 16.10
CA SER A 119 -7.51 14.13 15.82
C SER A 119 -6.63 13.37 16.82
N PHE A 120 -5.65 12.62 16.33
CA PHE A 120 -4.55 12.08 17.14
C PHE A 120 -3.32 12.96 16.95
N HIS A 121 -2.83 13.54 18.04
CA HIS A 121 -1.69 14.46 18.03
C HIS A 121 -0.38 13.68 18.27
N LEU A 122 0.44 13.55 17.23
CA LEU A 122 1.66 12.73 17.20
C LEU A 122 2.75 13.21 18.17
N SER A 123 2.70 14.46 18.63
CA SER A 123 3.65 15.03 19.60
C SER A 123 3.31 14.73 21.06
N THR A 124 2.08 14.30 21.34
CA THR A 124 1.55 14.07 22.70
C THR A 124 0.86 12.72 22.84
N ASN A 125 0.80 11.94 21.75
CA ASN A 125 0.03 10.71 21.59
C ASN A 125 -1.41 10.79 22.13
N SER A 126 -2.05 11.96 22.01
CA SER A 126 -3.34 12.24 22.66
C SER A 126 -4.45 12.45 21.63
N TRP A 127 -5.65 11.94 21.96
CA TRP A 127 -6.86 12.14 21.16
C TRP A 127 -7.58 13.45 21.49
N GLU A 128 -8.01 14.17 20.45
CA GLU A 128 -8.94 15.30 20.51
C GLU A 128 -10.18 14.95 19.69
N GLN A 129 -11.37 14.87 20.30
CA GLN A 129 -12.61 14.67 19.56
C GLN A 129 -13.01 15.96 18.84
N LEU A 130 -13.28 15.87 17.53
CA LEU A 130 -13.74 17.02 16.74
C LEU A 130 -15.27 17.19 16.86
N PRO A 131 -15.81 18.40 16.62
CA PRO A 131 -17.25 18.62 16.57
C PRO A 131 -17.92 17.73 15.53
N THR A 132 -19.07 17.14 15.89
CA THR A 132 -19.92 16.39 14.95
C THR A 132 -20.39 17.31 13.83
N PHE A 133 -19.99 17.02 12.59
CA PHE A 133 -20.40 17.77 11.41
C PHE A 133 -21.68 17.21 10.80
N PHE A 134 -22.50 18.09 10.22
CA PHE A 134 -23.78 17.70 9.62
C PHE A 134 -23.54 16.96 8.28
N MET A 135 -23.70 15.65 8.31
CA MET A 135 -23.97 14.86 7.11
C MET A 135 -25.44 15.03 6.72
N PRO A 136 -25.77 15.37 5.45
CA PRO A 136 -27.14 15.32 4.97
C PRO A 136 -27.73 13.92 5.18
N LYS A 137 -28.88 13.84 5.85
CA LYS A 137 -29.52 12.57 6.28
C LYS A 137 -30.14 11.76 5.12
N GLN A 138 -29.37 11.48 4.09
CA GLN A 138 -29.70 10.44 3.10
C GLN A 138 -29.33 9.07 3.67
N LYS A 139 -30.28 8.13 3.65
CA LYS A 139 -30.01 6.73 3.98
C LYS A 139 -29.30 6.06 2.79
N LEU A 140 -27.97 6.19 2.73
CA LEU A 140 -27.18 5.24 1.95
C LEU A 140 -27.21 3.90 2.69
N ASN A 141 -28.00 2.96 2.17
CA ASN A 141 -28.23 1.65 2.80
C ASN A 141 -27.02 0.69 2.69
N ASN A 142 -25.89 1.16 2.15
CA ASN A 142 -24.69 0.39 1.84
C ASN A 142 -23.47 1.01 2.54
N VAL A 143 -22.47 0.18 2.87
CA VAL A 143 -21.22 0.61 3.52
C VAL A 143 -20.51 1.71 2.73
N GLN A 144 -20.21 2.84 3.38
CA GLN A 144 -19.42 3.93 2.81
C GLN A 144 -17.94 3.72 3.14
N ILE A 145 -17.23 2.99 2.28
CA ILE A 145 -15.77 3.08 2.23
C ILE A 145 -15.43 4.46 1.66
N CYS A 146 -14.81 5.35 2.43
CA CYS A 146 -14.55 6.73 2.00
C CYS A 146 -13.13 7.18 2.35
N THR A 147 -12.46 7.82 1.40
CA THR A 147 -11.03 8.19 1.45
C THR A 147 -10.84 9.70 1.63
N ALA A 148 -10.50 10.12 2.85
CA ALA A 148 -10.20 11.51 3.17
C ALA A 148 -8.81 11.93 2.68
N VAL A 149 -8.72 13.06 1.97
CA VAL A 149 -7.46 13.62 1.46
C VAL A 149 -7.31 15.08 1.91
N ALA A 150 -6.22 15.42 2.58
CA ALA A 150 -5.89 16.81 2.93
C ALA A 150 -5.18 17.54 1.78
N ASP A 151 -5.55 18.78 1.50
CA ASP A 151 -4.76 19.68 0.64
C ASP A 151 -3.55 20.22 1.45
N PRO A 152 -2.30 19.85 1.10
CA PRO A 152 -1.10 20.23 1.85
C PRO A 152 -0.77 21.73 1.80
N ARG A 153 -1.59 22.55 1.13
CA ARG A 153 -1.48 24.02 1.12
C ARG A 153 -2.48 24.66 2.07
N THR A 154 -3.70 24.12 2.18
CA THR A 154 -4.84 24.76 2.86
C THR A 154 -5.34 24.03 4.11
N ASP A 155 -4.86 22.80 4.38
CA ASP A 155 -5.35 21.93 5.47
C ASP A 155 -6.87 21.64 5.41
N GLN A 156 -7.47 21.87 4.23
CA GLN A 156 -8.83 21.44 3.92
C GLN A 156 -8.83 19.95 3.59
N VAL A 157 -9.74 19.20 4.20
CA VAL A 157 -9.90 17.76 3.98
C VAL A 157 -11.09 17.49 3.09
N TYR A 158 -10.84 16.73 2.04
CA TYR A 158 -11.76 16.38 0.97
C TYR A 158 -12.16 14.91 1.09
N ILE A 159 -13.45 14.62 1.25
CA ILE A 159 -13.97 13.25 1.40
C ILE A 159 -15.05 12.99 0.33
N PRO A 160 -14.75 12.23 -0.74
CA PRO A 160 -15.69 11.93 -1.80
C PRO A 160 -16.71 10.86 -1.38
N GLY A 161 -17.85 10.81 -2.07
CA GLY A 161 -18.94 9.86 -1.78
C GLY A 161 -19.71 10.12 -0.48
N ALA A 162 -19.21 11.00 0.39
CA ALA A 162 -19.79 11.34 1.68
C ALA A 162 -21.21 11.94 1.58
N SER A 163 -21.57 12.61 0.47
CA SER A 163 -22.84 13.35 0.37
C SER A 163 -23.57 13.11 -0.97
N ASP A 164 -23.95 11.85 -1.26
CA ASP A 164 -24.73 11.42 -2.45
C ASP A 164 -24.03 11.76 -3.79
N ARG A 165 -24.13 13.00 -4.26
CA ARG A 165 -23.47 13.53 -5.47
C ARG A 165 -22.28 14.45 -5.17
N GLY A 166 -21.99 14.66 -3.89
CA GLY A 166 -21.07 15.67 -3.42
C GLY A 166 -19.88 15.12 -2.62
N MET A 167 -18.79 15.86 -2.71
CA MET A 167 -17.60 15.75 -1.89
C MET A 167 -17.78 16.62 -0.65
N LEU A 168 -17.62 16.03 0.53
CA LEU A 168 -17.52 16.78 1.78
C LEU A 168 -16.17 17.50 1.80
N VAL A 169 -16.18 18.79 2.13
CA VAL A 169 -14.97 19.59 2.33
C VAL A 169 -15.01 20.16 3.75
N TYR A 170 -14.14 19.62 4.60
CA TYR A 170 -13.96 20.04 5.98
C TYR A 170 -12.75 20.98 6.11
N SER A 171 -12.87 22.01 6.94
CA SER A 171 -11.80 22.95 7.28
C SER A 171 -11.36 22.71 8.72
N LEU A 172 -10.13 22.24 8.92
CA LEU A 172 -9.59 21.96 10.25
C LEU A 172 -9.45 23.24 11.10
N GLU A 173 -9.12 24.37 10.47
CA GLU A 173 -8.97 25.68 11.12
C GLU A 173 -10.31 26.23 11.66
N SER A 174 -11.36 26.23 10.84
CA SER A 174 -12.68 26.73 11.22
C SER A 174 -13.62 25.67 11.81
N LYS A 175 -13.13 24.43 11.96
CA LYS A 175 -13.86 23.22 12.42
C LYS A 175 -15.25 23.06 11.77
N SER A 176 -15.35 23.40 10.49
CA SER A 176 -16.61 23.51 9.75
C SER A 176 -16.57 22.77 8.43
N SER A 177 -17.75 22.38 7.93
CA SER A 177 -17.92 21.54 6.74
C SER A 177 -18.81 22.18 5.68
N SER A 178 -18.53 21.90 4.41
CA SER A 178 -19.34 22.26 3.25
C SER A 178 -19.42 21.09 2.26
N ILE A 179 -20.40 21.10 1.36
CA ILE A 179 -20.49 20.13 0.25
C ILE A 179 -20.14 20.84 -1.06
N ARG A 180 -19.27 20.24 -1.88
CA ARG A 180 -19.07 20.61 -3.28
C ARG A 180 -19.67 19.53 -4.18
N GLU A 181 -20.47 19.89 -5.18
CA GLU A 181 -20.96 18.93 -6.17
C GLU A 181 -19.78 18.40 -7.01
N MET A 182 -19.78 17.10 -7.34
CA MET A 182 -18.80 16.48 -8.24
C MET A 182 -19.38 16.34 -9.65
N GLU A 183 -18.54 16.52 -10.66
CA GLU A 183 -18.97 16.47 -12.06
C GLU A 183 -19.38 15.05 -12.48
N ARG A 184 -20.55 14.91 -13.12
CA ARG A 184 -21.16 13.61 -13.40
C ARG A 184 -20.76 13.07 -14.77
N THR A 185 -19.56 12.50 -14.86
CA THR A 185 -19.09 11.76 -16.03
C THR A 185 -19.72 10.36 -16.13
N ALA A 186 -19.98 9.71 -15.00
CA ALA A 186 -20.63 8.39 -14.95
C ALA A 186 -22.18 8.49 -14.92
N LYS A 187 -22.86 7.71 -15.79
CA LYS A 187 -24.33 7.62 -15.82
C LYS A 187 -24.93 6.75 -14.70
N ASN A 188 -24.13 5.93 -14.03
CA ASN A 188 -24.55 5.14 -12.86
C ASN A 188 -24.25 5.91 -11.58
N SER A 189 -25.29 6.28 -10.82
CA SER A 189 -25.17 6.94 -9.52
C SER A 189 -25.04 5.96 -8.34
N THR A 190 -24.97 4.65 -8.61
CA THR A 190 -25.12 3.58 -7.61
C THR A 190 -23.88 3.27 -6.79
N PHE A 191 -22.69 3.68 -7.25
CA PHE A 191 -21.42 3.36 -6.61
C PHE A 191 -20.50 4.59 -6.59
N TRP A 192 -20.52 5.32 -5.47
CA TRP A 192 -19.53 6.35 -5.11
C TRP A 192 -18.74 5.98 -3.86
N SER A 193 -19.15 4.96 -3.10
CA SER A 193 -18.36 4.39 -2.01
C SER A 193 -17.27 3.46 -2.55
N GLY A 194 -16.08 3.55 -1.97
CA GLY A 194 -14.91 2.73 -2.31
C GLY A 194 -14.07 3.23 -3.49
N TYR A 195 -14.38 4.40 -4.06
CA TYR A 195 -13.67 4.94 -5.22
C TYR A 195 -12.47 5.80 -4.80
N SER A 196 -11.29 5.38 -5.23
CA SER A 196 -10.14 6.27 -5.37
C SER A 196 -10.09 6.76 -6.81
N PHE A 197 -10.13 8.08 -7.03
CA PHE A 197 -10.24 8.65 -8.38
C PHE A 197 -8.97 9.33 -8.89
N VAL A 198 -8.78 9.28 -10.21
CA VAL A 198 -7.96 10.23 -10.97
C VAL A 198 -8.91 11.00 -11.90
N TRP A 199 -9.14 12.28 -11.62
CA TRP A 199 -9.94 13.13 -12.49
C TRP A 199 -9.11 13.65 -13.67
N SER A 200 -9.07 12.90 -14.77
CA SER A 200 -8.61 13.41 -16.06
C SER A 200 -9.22 12.61 -17.21
N SER A 201 -9.92 13.30 -18.11
CA SER A 201 -10.36 12.77 -19.41
C SER A 201 -9.19 12.48 -20.36
N ASN A 202 -8.00 13.01 -20.06
CA ASN A 202 -6.85 13.09 -20.95
C ASN A 202 -5.70 12.20 -20.43
N THR A 203 -6.01 10.99 -19.99
CA THR A 203 -4.98 9.98 -19.70
C THR A 203 -4.82 9.02 -20.88
N SER A 204 -3.65 8.41 -21.01
CA SER A 204 -3.33 7.43 -22.06
C SER A 204 -2.74 6.13 -21.48
N GLY A 205 -2.51 5.13 -22.32
CA GLY A 205 -1.92 3.85 -21.89
C GLY A 205 -2.90 2.89 -21.22
N SER A 206 -2.39 1.98 -20.39
CA SER A 206 -3.15 0.90 -19.77
C SER A 206 -3.79 1.33 -18.45
N ALA A 207 -4.84 2.16 -18.53
CA ALA A 207 -5.58 2.62 -17.36
C ALA A 207 -6.22 1.47 -16.54
N ALA A 208 -6.40 1.70 -15.24
CA ALA A 208 -7.19 0.82 -14.39
C ALA A 208 -8.67 0.80 -14.83
N PRO A 209 -9.39 -0.33 -14.69
CA PRO A 209 -10.84 -0.34 -14.79
C PRO A 209 -11.47 0.45 -13.60
N PRO A 210 -12.79 0.66 -13.58
CA PRO A 210 -13.47 1.23 -12.41
C PRO A 210 -13.42 0.27 -11.21
N LEU A 211 -12.57 0.58 -10.24
CA LEU A 211 -12.31 -0.24 -9.04
C LEU A 211 -13.06 0.27 -7.81
N ALA A 212 -13.55 -0.65 -6.98
CA ALA A 212 -14.01 -0.39 -5.62
C ALA A 212 -13.09 -1.07 -4.60
N GLY A 213 -12.69 -0.34 -3.54
CA GLY A 213 -11.83 -0.87 -2.47
C GLY A 213 -10.37 -1.14 -2.89
N SER A 214 -9.95 -0.67 -4.07
CA SER A 214 -8.54 -0.60 -4.45
C SER A 214 -7.76 0.36 -3.55
N CYS A 215 -6.46 0.10 -3.40
CA CYS A 215 -5.59 0.98 -2.65
C CYS A 215 -4.81 1.89 -3.59
N MET A 216 -4.80 3.20 -3.32
CA MET A 216 -4.22 4.22 -4.20
C MET A 216 -3.34 5.18 -3.39
N VAL A 217 -2.08 5.31 -3.81
CA VAL A 217 -1.07 6.12 -3.12
C VAL A 217 -0.19 6.91 -4.09
N PRO A 218 0.23 8.13 -3.74
CA PRO A 218 1.26 8.86 -4.47
C PRO A 218 2.65 8.26 -4.20
N ALA A 219 3.54 8.34 -5.18
CA ALA A 219 4.97 8.10 -5.04
C ALA A 219 5.76 9.30 -5.55
N TYR A 220 7.01 9.44 -5.08
CA TYR A 220 7.97 10.46 -5.52
C TYR A 220 7.34 11.87 -5.53
N SER A 221 6.86 12.32 -4.37
CA SER A 221 6.15 13.59 -4.17
C SER A 221 4.92 13.81 -5.08
N GLY A 222 4.26 12.73 -5.50
CA GLY A 222 3.05 12.78 -6.35
C GLY A 222 3.34 12.85 -7.86
N THR A 223 4.59 12.66 -8.29
CA THR A 223 4.90 12.53 -9.73
C THR A 223 4.43 11.20 -10.32
N LYS A 224 4.14 10.20 -9.48
CA LYS A 224 3.41 8.98 -9.88
C LYS A 224 2.26 8.69 -8.91
N MET A 225 1.18 8.12 -9.43
CA MET A 225 0.10 7.52 -8.62
C MET A 225 0.08 6.02 -8.88
N LEU A 226 0.08 5.21 -7.83
CA LEU A 226 -0.01 3.76 -7.89
C LEU A 226 -1.40 3.34 -7.44
N VAL A 227 -2.02 2.40 -8.16
CA VAL A 227 -3.33 1.81 -7.84
C VAL A 227 -3.21 0.28 -7.89
N PHE A 228 -3.47 -0.39 -6.78
CA PHE A 228 -3.39 -1.85 -6.66
C PHE A 228 -4.67 -2.45 -6.08
N GLY A 229 -4.97 -3.68 -6.50
CA GLY A 229 -6.08 -4.46 -5.97
C GLY A 229 -7.45 -3.87 -6.28
N GLY A 230 -8.41 -4.16 -5.42
CA GLY A 230 -9.80 -3.78 -5.52
C GLY A 230 -10.66 -4.82 -6.24
N PHE A 231 -11.92 -4.47 -6.38
CA PHE A 231 -12.95 -5.23 -7.09
C PHE A 231 -13.38 -4.45 -8.32
N ASP A 232 -13.33 -5.08 -9.51
CA ASP A 232 -13.88 -4.49 -10.72
C ASP A 232 -15.42 -4.57 -10.67
N VAL A 233 -16.07 -3.40 -10.61
CA VAL A 233 -17.52 -3.29 -10.40
C VAL A 233 -18.36 -3.71 -11.61
N PHE A 234 -17.74 -4.01 -12.75
CA PHE A 234 -18.39 -4.45 -13.99
C PHE A 234 -18.03 -5.89 -14.38
N ALA A 235 -16.83 -6.36 -14.02
CA ALA A 235 -16.40 -7.75 -14.22
C ALA A 235 -16.79 -8.68 -13.06
N GLU A 236 -17.09 -8.12 -11.87
CA GLU A 236 -17.35 -8.81 -10.61
C GLU A 236 -16.17 -9.67 -10.10
N ALA A 237 -14.94 -9.22 -10.37
CA ALA A 237 -13.71 -9.98 -10.09
C ALA A 237 -12.72 -9.19 -9.22
N GLY A 238 -11.95 -9.93 -8.40
CA GLY A 238 -10.79 -9.39 -7.69
C GLY A 238 -9.63 -9.07 -8.64
N ILE A 239 -9.08 -7.86 -8.56
CA ILE A 239 -8.01 -7.41 -9.43
C ILE A 239 -6.64 -7.70 -8.82
N ASP A 240 -5.77 -8.30 -9.64
CA ASP A 240 -4.41 -8.74 -9.30
C ASP A 240 -3.32 -7.75 -9.75
N THR A 241 -3.70 -6.75 -10.54
CA THR A 241 -2.77 -5.94 -11.33
C THR A 241 -2.46 -4.61 -10.65
N LEU A 242 -1.19 -4.25 -10.61
CA LEU A 242 -0.72 -2.92 -10.22
C LEU A 242 -0.73 -1.99 -11.44
N TYR A 243 -1.42 -0.86 -11.33
CA TYR A 243 -1.46 0.22 -12.31
C TYR A 243 -0.64 1.40 -11.80
N ILE A 244 0.16 2.02 -12.67
CA ILE A 244 1.02 3.15 -12.34
C ILE A 244 0.78 4.27 -13.35
N LEU A 245 0.18 5.36 -12.89
CA LEU A 245 0.04 6.60 -13.63
C LEU A 245 1.30 7.44 -13.44
N ASP A 246 1.97 7.77 -14.54
CA ASP A 246 2.92 8.88 -14.57
C ASP A 246 2.14 10.20 -14.68
N VAL A 247 2.22 11.04 -13.65
CA VAL A 247 1.39 12.25 -13.55
C VAL A 247 1.86 13.36 -14.51
N PRO A 248 3.17 13.64 -14.69
CA PRO A 248 3.65 14.59 -15.69
C PRO A 248 3.23 14.29 -17.13
N THR A 249 3.16 13.01 -17.53
CA THR A 249 2.77 12.61 -18.89
C THR A 249 1.31 12.15 -19.02
N LEU A 250 0.58 12.06 -17.90
CA LEU A 250 -0.77 11.45 -17.81
C LEU A 250 -0.86 10.05 -18.44
N THR A 251 0.21 9.26 -18.37
CA THR A 251 0.31 7.95 -19.03
C THR A 251 0.28 6.81 -18.01
N TRP A 252 -0.67 5.89 -18.18
CA TRP A 252 -0.79 4.67 -17.39
C TRP A 252 0.08 3.54 -17.93
N SER A 253 0.72 2.85 -17.00
CA SER A 253 1.57 1.68 -17.21
C SER A 253 1.20 0.57 -16.21
N LEU A 254 1.62 -0.67 -16.47
CA LEU A 254 1.38 -1.81 -15.58
C LEU A 254 2.66 -2.13 -14.81
N GLY A 255 2.56 -2.25 -13.48
CA GLY A 255 3.67 -2.69 -12.62
C GLY A 255 3.81 -4.22 -12.54
N GLY A 256 2.77 -4.97 -12.85
CA GLY A 256 2.76 -6.44 -12.79
C GLY A 256 1.54 -6.97 -12.05
N LYS A 257 1.57 -8.27 -11.70
CA LYS A 257 0.49 -8.99 -11.02
C LYS A 257 0.95 -9.60 -9.68
N TYR A 258 0.04 -9.67 -8.71
CA TYR A 258 0.19 -10.38 -7.44
C TYR A 258 -1.16 -11.01 -7.03
N GLN A 259 -1.25 -11.67 -5.87
CA GLN A 259 -2.53 -12.15 -5.33
C GLN A 259 -3.59 -11.01 -5.29
N PRO A 260 -4.80 -11.20 -5.85
CA PRO A 260 -5.84 -10.17 -5.84
C PRO A 260 -6.39 -9.95 -4.43
N ARG A 261 -6.51 -8.68 -4.01
CA ARG A 261 -7.01 -8.27 -2.69
C ARG A 261 -7.87 -7.00 -2.81
N THR A 262 -8.79 -6.79 -1.88
CA THR A 262 -9.51 -5.51 -1.68
C THR A 262 -9.45 -5.05 -0.23
N GLY A 263 -9.64 -3.75 0.02
CA GLY A 263 -9.72 -3.20 1.37
C GLY A 263 -8.42 -3.23 2.18
N MET A 264 -7.29 -3.47 1.51
CA MET A 264 -5.94 -3.41 2.09
C MET A 264 -5.51 -1.96 2.39
N VAL A 265 -4.55 -1.85 3.30
CA VAL A 265 -3.73 -0.66 3.53
C VAL A 265 -2.60 -0.61 2.49
N CYS A 266 -2.17 0.59 2.10
CA CYS A 266 -0.92 0.76 1.36
C CYS A 266 -0.18 2.05 1.70
N SER A 267 1.12 2.08 1.39
CA SER A 267 2.06 3.17 1.65
C SER A 267 3.13 3.20 0.57
N VAL A 268 3.81 4.34 0.43
CA VAL A 268 5.06 4.43 -0.34
C VAL A 268 6.14 4.99 0.56
N SER A 269 7.34 4.41 0.47
CA SER A 269 8.56 4.98 1.00
C SER A 269 9.70 4.76 0.01
N GLY A 270 10.31 5.86 -0.46
CA GLY A 270 11.38 5.81 -1.46
C GLY A 270 10.98 5.05 -2.73
N ASP A 271 11.74 4.00 -3.05
CA ASP A 271 11.53 3.16 -4.24
C ASP A 271 10.47 2.04 -4.03
N TYR A 272 9.73 2.00 -2.92
CA TYR A 272 8.83 0.87 -2.57
C TYR A 272 7.38 1.27 -2.31
N LEU A 273 6.46 0.51 -2.91
CA LEU A 273 5.06 0.39 -2.50
C LEU A 273 4.96 -0.74 -1.47
N ILE A 274 4.39 -0.46 -0.31
CA ILE A 274 4.09 -1.42 0.76
C ILE A 274 2.57 -1.61 0.82
N VAL A 275 2.10 -2.85 0.96
CA VAL A 275 0.68 -3.20 1.08
C VAL A 275 0.49 -4.17 2.25
N TRP A 276 -0.53 -3.96 3.08
CA TRP A 276 -0.82 -4.78 4.26
C TRP A 276 -2.31 -5.15 4.37
N GLY A 277 -2.58 -6.35 4.85
CA GLY A 277 -3.93 -6.85 5.13
C GLY A 277 -4.79 -6.96 3.88
N GLY A 278 -6.04 -6.49 4.00
CA GLY A 278 -7.08 -6.67 3.01
C GLY A 278 -7.70 -8.06 3.04
N MET A 279 -8.67 -8.29 2.15
CA MET A 279 -9.30 -9.59 1.95
C MET A 279 -9.05 -10.06 0.51
N GLY A 280 -8.77 -11.35 0.32
CA GLY A 280 -8.69 -11.95 -1.02
C GLY A 280 -10.07 -12.15 -1.63
N ILE A 281 -10.17 -12.00 -2.95
CA ILE A 281 -11.40 -12.25 -3.72
C ILE A 281 -11.08 -13.23 -4.85
N SER A 282 -11.96 -14.19 -5.11
CA SER A 282 -11.83 -15.06 -6.29
C SER A 282 -11.85 -14.26 -7.60
N GLN A 283 -11.03 -14.68 -8.57
CA GLN A 283 -11.08 -14.17 -9.95
C GLN A 283 -12.12 -14.92 -10.81
N SER A 284 -12.60 -16.07 -10.34
CA SER A 284 -13.59 -16.87 -11.05
C SER A 284 -14.95 -16.18 -11.02
N LYS A 285 -15.51 -15.86 -12.19
CA LYS A 285 -16.84 -15.25 -12.34
C LYS A 285 -18.00 -16.10 -11.78
N GLY A 286 -17.78 -17.39 -11.51
CA GLY A 286 -18.73 -18.26 -10.81
C GLY A 286 -18.60 -18.26 -9.27
N ASP A 287 -17.50 -17.72 -8.74
CA ASP A 287 -17.21 -17.59 -7.31
C ASP A 287 -17.14 -16.09 -6.91
N SER A 288 -17.82 -15.19 -7.63
CA SER A 288 -17.76 -13.75 -7.34
C SER A 288 -18.28 -13.48 -5.92
N GLY A 289 -17.49 -12.74 -5.13
CA GLY A 289 -17.76 -12.52 -3.70
C GLY A 289 -17.31 -13.65 -2.76
N LYS A 290 -16.75 -14.77 -3.25
CA LYS A 290 -16.07 -15.73 -2.37
C LYS A 290 -14.83 -15.09 -1.77
N VAL A 291 -14.89 -14.85 -0.46
CA VAL A 291 -13.77 -14.38 0.34
C VAL A 291 -12.71 -15.48 0.40
N ILE A 292 -11.46 -15.09 0.20
CA ILE A 292 -10.27 -15.90 0.44
C ILE A 292 -9.50 -15.17 1.54
N PRO A 293 -9.18 -15.81 2.70
CA PRO A 293 -8.30 -15.22 3.69
C PRO A 293 -7.00 -14.74 3.02
N ALA A 294 -6.66 -13.48 3.26
CA ALA A 294 -5.47 -12.88 2.71
C ALA A 294 -4.26 -13.33 3.55
N ASP A 295 -3.16 -13.72 2.90
CA ASP A 295 -1.91 -14.02 3.60
C ASP A 295 -1.47 -12.78 4.41
N GLU A 296 -1.20 -12.98 5.70
CA GLU A 296 -0.86 -11.94 6.68
C GLU A 296 0.45 -11.20 6.33
N THR A 297 1.31 -11.87 5.54
CA THR A 297 2.57 -11.37 5.02
C THR A 297 2.36 -10.06 4.24
N LEU A 298 3.19 -9.04 4.53
CA LEU A 298 3.15 -7.78 3.79
C LEU A 298 3.57 -8.01 2.34
N ILE A 299 2.95 -7.29 1.42
CA ILE A 299 3.33 -7.33 0.01
C ILE A 299 4.14 -6.08 -0.30
N ILE A 300 5.34 -6.24 -0.86
CA ILE A 300 6.19 -5.12 -1.28
C ILE A 300 6.42 -5.17 -2.79
N TYR A 301 6.29 -4.02 -3.44
CA TYR A 301 6.67 -3.80 -4.83
C TYR A 301 7.77 -2.73 -4.93
N ASN A 302 8.90 -3.08 -5.53
CA ASN A 302 9.95 -2.12 -5.86
C ASN A 302 9.58 -1.42 -7.18
N ILE A 303 9.28 -0.12 -7.07
CA ILE A 303 8.79 0.75 -8.13
C ILE A 303 9.85 0.95 -9.25
N LYS A 304 11.13 0.85 -8.89
CA LYS A 304 12.28 1.16 -9.74
C LYS A 304 12.84 -0.05 -10.49
N THR A 305 12.80 -1.24 -9.90
CA THR A 305 13.08 -2.50 -10.61
C THR A 305 11.85 -3.09 -11.28
N ALA A 306 10.67 -2.56 -10.96
CA ALA A 306 9.36 -3.05 -11.39
C ALA A 306 9.11 -4.52 -11.03
N GLN A 307 9.40 -4.91 -9.78
CA GLN A 307 9.27 -6.28 -9.28
C GLN A 307 8.67 -6.33 -7.87
N TRP A 308 7.90 -7.38 -7.59
CA TRP A 308 7.51 -7.75 -6.23
C TRP A 308 8.69 -8.35 -5.46
N THR A 309 8.76 -8.16 -4.15
CA THR A 309 9.90 -8.55 -3.30
C THR A 309 9.44 -8.93 -1.89
N THR A 310 10.17 -9.81 -1.21
CA THR A 310 9.99 -10.11 0.22
C THR A 310 10.79 -9.18 1.12
N GLN A 311 11.59 -8.26 0.57
CA GLN A 311 12.50 -7.41 1.35
C GLN A 311 12.25 -5.93 1.10
N TYR A 312 12.11 -5.19 2.20
CA TYR A 312 12.15 -3.74 2.27
C TYR A 312 13.59 -3.29 2.56
N LEU A 313 14.23 -2.56 1.63
CA LEU A 313 15.62 -2.12 1.76
C LEU A 313 15.71 -0.60 1.68
N THR A 314 16.11 0.04 2.77
CA THR A 314 16.16 1.51 2.85
C THR A 314 17.37 2.10 2.15
N SER A 315 17.24 3.34 1.67
CA SER A 315 18.24 4.02 0.82
C SER A 315 19.65 4.00 1.42
N ASP A 316 19.77 4.24 2.73
CA ASP A 316 21.05 4.21 3.46
C ASP A 316 21.71 2.83 3.46
N ASN A 317 20.92 1.76 3.42
CA ASN A 317 21.42 0.39 3.38
C ASN A 317 21.74 -0.06 1.96
N SER A 318 21.11 0.50 0.91
CA SER A 318 21.46 0.19 -0.49
C SER A 318 22.95 0.45 -0.79
N ASN A 319 23.49 1.58 -0.31
CA ASN A 319 24.91 1.93 -0.44
C ASN A 319 25.83 0.97 0.35
N LYS A 320 25.40 0.54 1.55
CA LYS A 320 26.15 -0.41 2.38
C LYS A 320 26.16 -1.82 1.78
N ILE A 321 25.02 -2.29 1.26
CA ILE A 321 24.91 -3.59 0.58
C ILE A 321 25.76 -3.60 -0.70
N ALA A 322 25.73 -2.54 -1.51
CA ALA A 322 26.61 -2.38 -2.66
C ALA A 322 28.10 -2.43 -2.26
N ALA A 323 28.49 -1.78 -1.14
CA ALA A 323 29.85 -1.83 -0.61
C ALA A 323 30.24 -3.22 -0.09
N ILE A 324 29.32 -3.97 0.53
CA ILE A 324 29.57 -5.34 1.03
C ILE A 324 29.73 -6.33 -0.14
N ILE A 325 28.88 -6.24 -1.17
CA ILE A 325 28.97 -7.08 -2.37
C ILE A 325 30.23 -6.73 -3.18
N GLY A 326 30.53 -5.44 -3.35
CA GLY A 326 31.76 -4.98 -4.00
C GLY A 326 33.03 -5.38 -3.25
N GLY A 327 33.03 -5.26 -1.92
CA GLY A 327 34.16 -5.64 -1.06
C GLY A 327 34.43 -7.14 -1.02
N SER A 328 33.37 -7.97 -0.91
CA SER A 328 33.50 -9.44 -0.94
C SER A 328 33.93 -9.95 -2.32
N GLY A 329 33.35 -9.43 -3.41
CA GLY A 329 33.81 -9.73 -4.78
C GLY A 329 35.26 -9.32 -5.01
N GLY A 330 35.66 -8.12 -4.56
CA GLY A 330 37.03 -7.64 -4.62
C GLY A 330 38.02 -8.53 -3.85
N ALA A 331 37.65 -8.96 -2.63
CA ALA A 331 38.47 -9.86 -1.83
C ALA A 331 38.69 -11.22 -2.52
N VAL A 332 37.66 -11.80 -3.13
CA VAL A 332 37.76 -13.06 -3.90
C VAL A 332 38.71 -12.89 -5.10
N VAL A 333 38.60 -11.79 -5.86
CA VAL A 333 39.51 -11.49 -6.97
C VAL A 333 40.96 -11.34 -6.50
N VAL A 334 41.19 -10.66 -5.38
CA VAL A 334 42.54 -10.52 -4.79
C VAL A 334 43.11 -11.88 -4.36
N ILE A 335 42.31 -12.74 -3.73
CA ILE A 335 42.72 -14.11 -3.35
C ILE A 335 43.09 -14.93 -4.59
N ILE A 336 42.30 -14.86 -5.66
CA ILE A 336 42.57 -15.55 -6.94
C ILE A 336 43.87 -15.03 -7.58
N LEU A 337 44.12 -13.72 -7.57
CA LEU A 337 45.36 -13.12 -8.08
C LEU A 337 46.58 -13.56 -7.25
N ILE A 338 46.48 -13.57 -5.92
CA ILE A 338 47.56 -14.05 -5.03
C ILE A 338 47.85 -15.53 -5.30
N ALA A 339 46.82 -16.38 -5.40
CA ALA A 339 46.97 -17.79 -5.74
C ALA A 339 47.63 -17.98 -7.12
N GLY A 340 47.21 -17.21 -8.12
CA GLY A 340 47.81 -17.19 -9.46
C GLY A 340 49.30 -16.82 -9.44
N VAL A 341 49.69 -15.78 -8.69
CA VAL A 341 51.10 -15.37 -8.51
C VAL A 341 51.91 -16.46 -7.80
N VAL A 342 51.36 -17.12 -6.78
CA VAL A 342 52.03 -18.24 -6.08
C VAL A 342 52.24 -19.42 -7.02
N VAL A 343 51.22 -19.82 -7.79
CA VAL A 343 51.31 -20.89 -8.79
C VAL A 343 52.32 -20.54 -9.89
N PHE A 344 52.32 -19.30 -10.39
CA PHE A 344 53.28 -18.83 -11.39
C PHE A 344 54.73 -18.89 -10.89
N ARG A 345 54.99 -18.38 -9.67
CA ARG A 345 56.33 -18.44 -9.05
C ARG A 345 56.77 -19.89 -8.78
N LYS A 346 55.85 -20.79 -8.40
CA LYS A 346 56.11 -22.24 -8.25
C LYS A 346 56.43 -22.92 -9.58
N ARG A 347 55.74 -22.55 -10.68
CA ARG A 347 56.01 -23.03 -12.04
C ARG A 347 57.38 -22.56 -12.55
N ARG A 348 57.74 -21.29 -12.35
CA ARG A 348 59.05 -20.73 -12.74
C ARG A 348 60.22 -21.41 -12.02
N ARG A 349 60.10 -21.69 -10.70
CA ARG A 349 61.12 -22.48 -9.96
C ARG A 349 61.35 -23.86 -10.57
N ARG A 350 60.27 -24.56 -10.98
CA ARG A 350 60.36 -25.87 -11.66
C ARG A 350 60.99 -25.80 -13.06
N GLN A 351 60.98 -24.65 -13.73
CA GLN A 351 61.67 -24.48 -15.01
C GLN A 351 63.19 -24.33 -14.82
N HIS A 352 63.64 -23.55 -13.83
CA HIS A 352 65.07 -23.44 -13.52
C HIS A 352 65.67 -24.79 -13.08
N GLN A 353 64.97 -25.57 -12.25
CA GLN A 353 65.40 -26.94 -11.90
C GLN A 353 65.49 -27.90 -13.09
N LYS A 354 64.81 -27.62 -14.21
CA LYS A 354 64.94 -28.43 -15.44
C LYS A 354 66.14 -28.01 -16.31
N GLN A 355 66.71 -26.83 -16.11
CA GLN A 355 67.87 -26.36 -16.88
C GLN A 355 69.19 -26.92 -16.33
N GLU A 356 69.32 -27.12 -15.01
CA GLU A 356 70.51 -27.77 -14.42
C GLU A 356 70.64 -29.26 -14.81
N ILE A 357 69.52 -29.95 -15.03
CA ILE A 357 69.50 -31.38 -15.38
C ILE A 357 69.87 -31.63 -16.86
N GLN A 358 69.98 -30.58 -17.69
CA GLN A 358 70.24 -30.73 -19.14
C GLN A 358 71.71 -30.48 -19.55
N VAL A 359 72.65 -30.49 -18.59
CA VAL A 359 74.09 -30.30 -18.83
C VAL A 359 74.88 -31.64 -18.85
N SER A 360 74.22 -32.76 -19.19
CA SER A 360 74.90 -34.07 -19.31
C SER A 360 74.14 -35.11 -20.16
N SER A 361 74.15 -34.96 -21.49
CA SER A 361 73.84 -36.03 -22.45
C SER A 361 74.68 -35.88 -23.74
N PRO A 362 75.43 -36.90 -24.18
CA PRO A 362 76.27 -36.84 -25.37
C PRO A 362 75.53 -37.18 -26.68
N LEU A 363 76.18 -36.81 -27.78
CA LEU A 363 75.90 -37.12 -29.20
C LEU A 363 75.16 -38.44 -29.49
N GLN A 364 74.05 -38.37 -30.24
CA GLN A 364 73.65 -39.42 -31.19
C GLN A 364 72.87 -38.83 -32.39
N LEU A 365 72.60 -39.64 -33.43
CA LEU A 365 72.53 -39.17 -34.83
C LEU A 365 71.13 -38.81 -35.40
N ARG A 366 71.19 -37.92 -36.40
CA ARG A 366 70.26 -37.61 -37.53
C ARG A 366 69.70 -38.89 -38.20
N PRO A 367 68.38 -38.96 -38.53
CA PRO A 367 67.76 -38.47 -39.81
C PRO A 367 66.72 -37.33 -39.58
N GLU A 368 66.22 -36.49 -40.51
CA GLU A 368 66.04 -36.51 -42.00
C GLU A 368 64.88 -37.40 -42.47
N GLN A 369 63.76 -36.98 -43.10
CA GLN A 369 63.23 -35.69 -43.62
C GLN A 369 61.72 -35.57 -43.17
N ASP A 370 60.80 -34.66 -43.54
CA ASP A 370 60.64 -33.53 -44.49
C ASP A 370 59.78 -32.42 -43.79
N ILE A 371 59.71 -31.13 -44.18
CA ILE A 371 59.06 -30.44 -45.33
C ILE A 371 57.53 -30.64 -45.50
N GLU A 372 56.73 -29.76 -44.88
CA GLU A 372 55.63 -29.03 -45.55
C GLU A 372 55.46 -27.63 -44.89
N LYS A 373 54.57 -26.76 -45.39
CA LYS A 373 54.71 -25.29 -45.34
C LYS A 373 53.62 -24.53 -44.56
N GLU A 374 54.01 -23.30 -44.22
CA GLU A 374 53.20 -22.10 -43.92
C GLU A 374 52.10 -21.78 -44.98
N PRO A 375 51.13 -20.85 -44.74
CA PRO A 375 51.31 -19.60 -43.97
C PRO A 375 50.19 -19.10 -43.03
N VAL A 376 50.65 -18.27 -42.08
CA VAL A 376 50.09 -16.99 -41.61
C VAL A 376 48.70 -16.56 -42.13
N GLU A 377 47.81 -16.23 -41.20
CA GLU A 377 46.90 -15.08 -41.37
C GLU A 377 47.00 -14.13 -40.15
N LYS A 378 47.13 -12.83 -40.40
CA LYS A 378 47.22 -11.78 -39.37
C LYS A 378 45.92 -10.98 -39.33
N ALA A 379 45.05 -11.29 -38.37
CA ALA A 379 43.91 -10.43 -38.07
C ALA A 379 44.42 -9.06 -37.53
N TYR A 380 44.12 -7.98 -38.24
CA TYR A 380 44.51 -6.63 -37.84
C TYR A 380 43.72 -6.16 -36.61
N PHE A 381 44.41 -5.53 -35.67
CA PHE A 381 43.77 -4.56 -34.77
C PHE A 381 43.34 -3.33 -35.59
N GLN A 382 42.11 -2.84 -35.35
CA GLN A 382 41.72 -1.49 -35.72
C GLN A 382 41.52 -0.67 -34.45
N ASP A 383 42.23 0.45 -34.34
CA ASP A 383 42.07 1.41 -33.25
C ASP A 383 40.73 2.15 -33.38
N ILE A 384 39.82 1.92 -32.44
CA ILE A 384 38.63 2.76 -32.28
C ILE A 384 39.01 4.01 -31.50
N GLN A 385 39.41 5.06 -32.24
CA GLN A 385 39.59 6.41 -31.70
C GLN A 385 38.29 6.91 -31.03
N PRO A 386 38.31 7.34 -29.76
CA PRO A 386 37.13 7.89 -29.10
C PRO A 386 36.79 9.27 -29.68
N ARG A 387 35.70 9.35 -30.44
CA ARG A 387 35.18 10.61 -30.99
C ARG A 387 34.73 11.53 -29.84
N PRO A 388 35.26 12.75 -29.70
CA PRO A 388 34.80 13.67 -28.67
C PRO A 388 33.34 14.07 -28.93
N ALA A 389 32.49 13.95 -27.91
CA ALA A 389 31.08 14.34 -28.00
C ALA A 389 30.96 15.87 -27.93
N SER A 390 30.48 16.49 -29.01
CA SER A 390 30.19 17.93 -29.04
C SER A 390 29.13 18.28 -28.00
N ALA A 391 29.43 19.26 -27.14
CA ALA A 391 28.45 19.81 -26.22
C ALA A 391 27.36 20.59 -27.00
N ILE A 392 26.20 19.99 -27.15
CA ILE A 392 24.99 20.67 -27.64
C ILE A 392 24.17 21.04 -26.40
N THR A 393 24.18 22.32 -26.06
CA THR A 393 23.35 22.89 -25.00
C THR A 393 22.03 23.41 -25.59
N PRO A 394 20.90 22.69 -25.45
CA PRO A 394 19.59 23.27 -25.73
C PRO A 394 19.26 24.29 -24.63
N GLN A 395 19.58 25.55 -24.88
CA GLN A 395 19.24 26.65 -23.97
C GLN A 395 17.71 26.83 -23.98
N ALA A 396 17.04 26.30 -22.95
CA ALA A 396 15.59 26.38 -22.81
C ALA A 396 15.14 27.80 -22.44
N THR A 397 14.98 28.65 -23.46
CA THR A 397 14.44 30.00 -23.31
C THR A 397 12.98 29.96 -22.87
N LEU A 398 12.75 30.01 -21.55
CA LEU A 398 11.44 30.26 -20.97
C LEU A 398 10.93 31.63 -21.44
N GLN A 399 10.01 31.63 -22.40
CA GLN A 399 9.31 32.85 -22.81
C GLN A 399 8.32 33.25 -21.71
N THR A 400 8.59 34.36 -21.03
CA THR A 400 7.71 34.96 -20.03
C THR A 400 6.45 35.53 -20.70
N THR A 401 5.46 34.68 -20.99
CA THR A 401 4.20 35.09 -21.60
C THR A 401 3.29 35.79 -20.58
N GLN A 402 3.38 37.13 -20.60
CA GLN A 402 2.32 38.10 -20.33
C GLN A 402 1.58 38.01 -18.99
N SER A 403 1.78 39.04 -18.16
CA SER A 403 0.92 39.37 -17.03
C SER A 403 -0.52 39.62 -17.48
N PHE A 404 -1.48 38.84 -16.99
CA PHE A 404 -2.89 39.18 -17.14
C PHE A 404 -3.21 40.46 -16.34
N ARG A 405 -3.84 41.43 -17.02
CA ARG A 405 -4.14 42.76 -16.49
C ARG A 405 -5.43 42.69 -15.66
N ASN A 406 -5.34 42.95 -14.36
CA ASN A 406 -6.52 43.02 -13.50
C ASN A 406 -7.46 44.16 -13.94
N THR A 407 -8.60 43.81 -14.54
CA THR A 407 -9.78 44.68 -14.65
C THR A 407 -10.76 44.34 -13.54
N PRO A 408 -11.26 45.32 -12.76
CA PRO A 408 -12.24 45.06 -11.70
C PRO A 408 -13.59 44.64 -12.29
N PRO A 409 -14.35 43.74 -11.65
CA PRO A 409 -15.69 43.39 -12.08
C PRO A 409 -16.65 44.58 -11.87
N ASN A 410 -17.35 44.97 -12.93
CA ASN A 410 -18.36 46.02 -12.89
C ASN A 410 -19.62 45.54 -12.15
N THR A 411 -20.24 46.40 -11.34
CA THR A 411 -21.42 46.05 -10.53
C THR A 411 -22.70 46.06 -11.37
N SER A 412 -23.23 44.88 -11.69
CA SER A 412 -24.57 44.72 -12.26
C SER A 412 -25.58 44.31 -11.19
N HIS A 413 -26.61 45.12 -10.96
CA HIS A 413 -27.72 44.78 -10.06
C HIS A 413 -28.51 43.55 -10.55
N SER A 414 -28.91 42.69 -9.62
CA SER A 414 -30.02 41.74 -9.80
C SER A 414 -30.84 41.67 -8.52
N ASN A 415 -32.15 41.45 -8.65
CA ASN A 415 -33.12 41.71 -7.58
C ASN A 415 -33.29 40.52 -6.64
N SER A 416 -33.24 40.78 -5.33
CA SER A 416 -33.71 39.84 -4.29
C SER A 416 -35.11 40.25 -3.81
N PRO A 417 -36.09 39.34 -3.71
CA PRO A 417 -37.38 39.64 -3.09
C PRO A 417 -37.22 39.78 -1.57
N GLN A 418 -37.74 40.86 -0.99
CA GLN A 418 -37.80 41.02 0.47
C GLN A 418 -38.95 40.20 1.06
N TYR A 419 -38.66 39.42 2.10
CA TYR A 419 -39.68 38.91 3.01
C TYR A 419 -39.76 39.81 4.25
N VAL A 420 -40.95 40.36 4.50
CA VAL A 420 -41.24 41.20 5.65
C VAL A 420 -41.57 40.33 6.85
N TYR A 421 -40.87 40.53 7.98
CA TYR A 421 -41.27 40.00 9.29
C TYR A 421 -41.76 41.15 10.19
N ALA A 422 -42.91 40.95 10.83
CA ALA A 422 -43.56 41.93 11.71
C ALA A 422 -43.00 41.89 13.14
N GLN A 423 -43.28 42.96 13.91
CA GLN A 423 -42.70 43.18 15.23
C GLN A 423 -43.52 42.58 16.40
N GLY A 424 -42.89 41.68 17.17
CA GLY A 424 -43.10 41.53 18.62
C GLY A 424 -44.49 41.10 19.14
N PRO A 425 -44.75 41.23 20.46
CA PRO A 425 -43.86 41.75 21.50
C PRO A 425 -43.76 40.88 22.80
N GLN A 426 -42.99 41.43 23.76
CA GLN A 426 -42.91 41.13 25.21
C GLN A 426 -41.86 40.14 25.74
N GLN A 427 -41.27 40.56 26.87
CA GLN A 427 -40.31 39.82 27.71
C GLN A 427 -41.06 39.26 28.93
N VAL A 428 -40.59 38.13 29.48
CA VAL A 428 -40.81 37.75 30.88
C VAL A 428 -39.49 37.28 31.46
N SER A 429 -39.16 37.74 32.67
CA SER A 429 -37.97 37.31 33.41
C SER A 429 -38.32 36.15 34.35
N MET A 430 -37.41 35.19 34.51
CA MET A 430 -37.47 34.19 35.59
C MET A 430 -36.05 33.84 36.08
N ASP A 431 -35.90 33.77 37.40
CA ASP A 431 -34.65 33.46 38.08
C ASP A 431 -34.36 31.94 38.14
N PRO A 432 -33.08 31.52 38.28
CA PRO A 432 -32.72 30.11 38.38
C PRO A 432 -32.94 29.53 39.80
N PRO A 433 -33.53 28.32 39.94
CA PRO A 433 -33.63 27.64 41.23
C PRO A 433 -32.32 26.98 41.66
N SER A 434 -32.12 26.83 42.97
CA SER A 434 -30.93 26.24 43.59
C SER A 434 -31.04 24.71 43.78
N TRP A 435 -29.88 24.05 43.88
CA TRP A 435 -29.77 22.59 44.11
C TRP A 435 -29.49 22.28 45.59
N PRO A 436 -30.19 21.29 46.19
CA PRO A 436 -29.82 20.73 47.49
C PRO A 436 -28.86 19.52 47.37
N THR A 437 -28.09 19.27 48.43
CA THR A 437 -27.09 18.19 48.55
C THR A 437 -27.61 16.98 49.34
N SER A 438 -26.83 15.87 49.32
CA SER A 438 -26.95 14.69 50.21
C SER A 438 -28.08 13.70 49.85
N THR A 439 -28.04 12.39 50.14
CA THR A 439 -27.11 11.55 50.93
C THR A 439 -27.04 10.11 50.37
N SER A 440 -26.02 9.32 50.75
CA SER A 440 -26.02 7.84 50.64
C SER A 440 -26.87 7.19 51.76
N PRO A 441 -27.31 5.90 51.66
CA PRO A 441 -26.48 4.82 52.23
C PRO A 441 -26.60 3.44 51.51
N SER A 442 -25.98 2.42 52.12
CA SER A 442 -25.65 1.08 51.56
C SER A 442 -26.63 -0.06 51.88
N GLN A 443 -26.41 -1.22 51.20
CA GLN A 443 -26.88 -2.59 51.52
C GLN A 443 -28.41 -2.86 51.37
N ARG A 444 -28.83 -3.96 50.73
CA ARG A 444 -28.73 -5.35 51.25
C ARG A 444 -28.85 -6.41 50.16
N VAL A 445 -28.17 -7.56 50.34
CA VAL A 445 -28.35 -8.77 49.53
C VAL A 445 -29.31 -9.73 50.24
N GLN A 446 -30.32 -10.26 49.53
CA GLN A 446 -30.79 -11.63 49.77
C GLN A 446 -31.61 -12.21 48.61
N SER A 447 -31.40 -13.50 48.38
CA SER A 447 -32.10 -14.40 47.46
C SER A 447 -33.52 -14.75 47.91
N VAL A 448 -34.40 -15.16 46.97
CA VAL A 448 -34.95 -16.54 46.86
C VAL A 448 -35.95 -16.63 45.68
N SER A 449 -36.10 -17.83 45.11
CA SER A 449 -37.04 -18.21 44.05
C SER A 449 -38.50 -18.35 44.50
N SER A 450 -39.49 -18.20 43.60
CA SER A 450 -40.39 -19.31 43.15
C SER A 450 -41.72 -18.87 42.50
N SER A 451 -42.40 -19.84 41.86
CA SER A 451 -43.87 -19.96 41.71
C SER A 451 -44.72 -18.83 41.11
N ARG A 452 -44.87 -18.87 39.78
CA ARG A 452 -46.15 -19.15 39.06
C ARG A 452 -47.46 -19.04 39.89
N SER A 453 -48.39 -18.13 39.53
CA SER A 453 -49.77 -18.48 39.05
C SER A 453 -50.74 -17.29 38.84
N THR A 454 -51.54 -17.38 37.76
CA THR A 454 -52.94 -16.90 37.55
C THR A 454 -53.39 -15.43 37.70
N SER A 455 -54.13 -14.96 36.67
CA SER A 455 -55.04 -13.79 36.61
C SER A 455 -54.39 -12.39 36.67
N THR A 456 -54.95 -11.33 36.07
CA THR A 456 -56.36 -11.08 35.68
C THR A 456 -56.48 -10.42 34.29
N LEU A 457 -57.62 -10.62 33.61
CA LEU A 457 -57.99 -9.94 32.36
C LEU A 457 -58.28 -8.44 32.57
N VAL A 458 -57.67 -7.56 31.77
CA VAL A 458 -58.13 -6.18 31.52
C VAL A 458 -58.03 -5.90 30.01
N ALA A 459 -59.08 -5.29 29.45
CA ALA A 459 -59.19 -5.10 28.00
C ALA A 459 -58.24 -4.00 27.48
N THR A 460 -57.64 -4.24 26.31
CA THR A 460 -56.86 -3.23 25.56
C THR A 460 -57.73 -2.68 24.41
N PRO A 461 -57.79 -1.34 24.19
CA PRO A 461 -58.62 -0.76 23.13
C PRO A 461 -58.04 -1.00 21.74
N THR A 462 -58.92 -1.24 20.77
CA THR A 462 -58.58 -1.51 19.36
C THR A 462 -58.00 -0.28 18.66
N ILE A 463 -56.80 -0.42 18.08
CA ILE A 463 -56.21 0.58 17.18
C ILE A 463 -56.65 0.27 15.73
N PRO A 464 -57.03 1.27 14.90
CA PRO A 464 -57.45 1.03 13.52
C PRO A 464 -56.34 0.45 12.61
N ALA A 465 -56.72 -0.40 11.67
CA ALA A 465 -55.79 -0.99 10.70
C ALA A 465 -55.28 0.05 9.69
N SER A 466 -53.98 0.04 9.40
CA SER A 466 -53.40 0.85 8.31
C SER A 466 -53.79 0.32 6.92
N PRO A 467 -53.83 1.17 5.88
CA PRO A 467 -54.18 0.76 4.52
C PRO A 467 -53.19 -0.25 3.93
N ARG A 468 -53.70 -1.26 3.21
CA ARG A 468 -52.87 -2.13 2.37
C ARG A 468 -52.42 -1.38 1.12
N TYR A 469 -51.11 -1.30 0.88
CA TYR A 469 -50.59 -0.93 -0.42
C TYR A 469 -50.85 -2.05 -1.45
N PRO A 470 -51.18 -1.73 -2.72
CA PRO A 470 -51.36 -2.73 -3.76
C PRO A 470 -50.02 -3.33 -4.19
N SER A 471 -50.01 -4.63 -4.49
CA SER A 471 -48.85 -5.34 -5.03
C SER A 471 -48.62 -4.99 -6.50
N TYR A 472 -47.40 -4.53 -6.83
CA TYR A 472 -46.97 -4.41 -8.23
C TYR A 472 -46.69 -5.80 -8.82
N GLN A 473 -47.58 -6.28 -9.70
CA GLN A 473 -47.24 -7.36 -10.61
C GLN A 473 -46.26 -6.85 -11.67
N GLN A 474 -45.09 -7.48 -11.79
CA GLN A 474 -44.19 -7.25 -12.91
C GLN A 474 -44.77 -7.87 -14.19
N GLN A 475 -45.30 -7.04 -15.09
CA GLN A 475 -45.62 -7.50 -16.45
C GLN A 475 -44.31 -7.69 -17.24
N HIS A 476 -43.97 -8.93 -17.57
CA HIS A 476 -43.00 -9.20 -18.62
C HIS A 476 -43.51 -8.64 -19.95
N ARG A 477 -42.75 -7.71 -20.54
CA ARG A 477 -42.87 -7.33 -21.96
C ARG A 477 -41.57 -7.64 -22.69
N SER A 478 -41.59 -8.70 -23.48
CA SER A 478 -40.64 -8.87 -24.58
C SER A 478 -40.90 -7.82 -25.66
N PRO A 479 -39.86 -7.42 -26.40
CA PRO A 479 -40.03 -7.32 -27.84
C PRO A 479 -38.95 -8.12 -28.58
N GLN A 480 -39.38 -9.00 -29.48
CA GLN A 480 -38.52 -9.45 -30.56
C GLN A 480 -38.40 -8.32 -31.59
N GLN A 481 -37.18 -7.92 -31.95
CA GLN A 481 -36.93 -7.43 -33.30
C GLN A 481 -35.47 -7.70 -33.68
N GLN A 482 -35.25 -8.75 -34.46
CA GLN A 482 -33.97 -8.99 -35.12
C GLN A 482 -33.87 -8.10 -36.35
N GLN A 483 -32.87 -7.23 -36.41
CA GLN A 483 -32.38 -6.67 -37.67
C GLN A 483 -30.95 -7.18 -37.90
N SER A 484 -30.78 -8.06 -38.89
CA SER A 484 -29.52 -8.71 -39.19
C SER A 484 -28.66 -7.86 -40.12
N PHE A 485 -27.68 -7.13 -39.55
CA PHE A 485 -26.60 -6.52 -40.32
C PHE A 485 -25.45 -7.51 -40.52
N ASN A 486 -25.46 -8.22 -41.65
CA ASN A 486 -24.33 -9.01 -42.11
C ASN A 486 -23.23 -8.08 -42.66
N LEU A 487 -22.11 -7.98 -41.95
CA LEU A 487 -20.86 -7.41 -42.48
C LEU A 487 -19.67 -8.32 -42.12
N SER A 488 -19.37 -9.26 -43.02
CA SER A 488 -18.24 -10.18 -42.90
C SER A 488 -16.91 -9.50 -43.22
N PRO A 489 -15.91 -9.48 -42.31
CA PRO A 489 -14.54 -9.11 -42.65
C PRO A 489 -13.88 -10.22 -43.48
N PRO A 490 -12.99 -9.90 -44.45
CA PRO A 490 -12.33 -10.91 -45.27
C PRO A 490 -11.26 -11.68 -44.49
N ALA A 491 -11.32 -13.01 -44.53
CA ALA A 491 -10.37 -13.88 -43.83
C ALA A 491 -8.95 -13.82 -44.45
N ARG A 492 -8.01 -13.14 -43.78
CA ARG A 492 -6.58 -13.23 -44.13
C ARG A 492 -5.99 -14.57 -43.68
N ARG A 493 -5.81 -15.46 -44.65
CA ARG A 493 -5.16 -16.77 -44.52
C ARG A 493 -3.65 -16.60 -44.26
N ILE A 494 -3.22 -16.59 -43.00
CA ILE A 494 -1.79 -16.67 -42.63
C ILE A 494 -1.38 -18.14 -42.52
N THR A 495 -0.21 -18.46 -43.08
CA THR A 495 0.37 -19.81 -43.11
C THR A 495 0.88 -20.25 -41.74
N ARG A 496 0.62 -21.52 -41.37
CA ARG A 496 1.33 -22.19 -40.28
C ARG A 496 2.76 -22.52 -40.71
N ASN A 497 3.71 -22.37 -39.80
CA ASN A 497 4.92 -23.20 -39.73
C ASN A 497 5.19 -23.54 -38.25
N PRO A 498 5.75 -24.71 -37.90
CA PRO A 498 5.76 -25.21 -36.52
C PRO A 498 7.06 -24.87 -35.75
N GLN A 499 7.18 -25.42 -34.53
CA GLN A 499 8.34 -25.41 -33.63
C GLN A 499 8.59 -24.11 -32.84
N GLY A 500 7.76 -23.90 -31.80
CA GLY A 500 8.09 -23.08 -30.62
C GLY A 500 8.25 -23.99 -29.39
N ARG A 501 9.35 -23.85 -28.66
CA ARG A 501 9.76 -24.77 -27.58
C ARG A 501 9.02 -24.45 -26.27
N ASN A 502 8.27 -25.41 -25.72
CA ASN A 502 7.62 -25.23 -24.42
C ASN A 502 8.66 -25.05 -23.31
N THR A 503 8.55 -23.97 -22.54
CA THR A 503 9.17 -23.83 -21.21
C THR A 503 8.24 -24.47 -20.17
N PRO A 504 8.75 -25.34 -19.27
CA PRO A 504 7.92 -25.95 -18.24
C PRO A 504 7.53 -24.94 -17.15
N GLU A 505 6.34 -25.15 -16.59
CA GLU A 505 5.78 -24.47 -15.43
C GLU A 505 6.54 -24.89 -14.15
N PRO A 506 6.80 -23.99 -13.18
CA PRO A 506 7.56 -24.32 -11.98
C PRO A 506 6.73 -25.17 -11.00
N THR A 507 7.07 -26.45 -10.85
CA THR A 507 6.42 -27.35 -9.88
C THR A 507 6.89 -27.07 -8.44
N SER A 508 6.12 -27.56 -7.46
CA SER A 508 6.28 -27.28 -6.02
C SER A 508 7.57 -27.84 -5.38
N ASP A 509 8.43 -28.54 -6.13
CA ASP A 509 9.59 -29.30 -5.63
C ASP A 509 10.83 -28.43 -5.31
N SER A 510 10.83 -27.18 -5.77
CA SER A 510 11.92 -26.22 -5.58
C SER A 510 12.21 -25.93 -4.11
N ASN A 511 11.16 -25.72 -3.30
CA ASN A 511 11.28 -25.38 -1.88
C ASN A 511 11.91 -26.51 -1.05
N HIS A 512 11.57 -27.78 -1.34
CA HIS A 512 12.22 -28.93 -0.69
C HIS A 512 13.71 -29.03 -1.05
N THR A 513 14.07 -28.71 -2.29
CA THR A 513 15.48 -28.71 -2.74
C THR A 513 16.29 -27.63 -2.02
N ILE A 514 15.74 -26.43 -1.87
CA ILE A 514 16.39 -25.32 -1.15
C ILE A 514 16.56 -25.65 0.34
N GLN A 515 15.51 -26.15 1.00
CA GLN A 515 15.60 -26.52 2.42
C GLN A 515 16.63 -27.64 2.68
N TYR A 516 16.75 -28.60 1.77
CA TYR A 516 17.80 -29.63 1.86
C TYR A 516 19.21 -29.04 1.78
N GLN A 517 19.46 -28.08 0.88
CA GLN A 517 20.74 -27.40 0.75
C GLN A 517 21.09 -26.55 1.99
N ILE A 518 20.12 -25.86 2.57
CA ILE A 518 20.27 -25.11 3.82
C ILE A 518 20.67 -26.06 4.97
N ASN A 519 19.96 -27.17 5.12
CA ASN A 519 20.23 -28.16 6.16
C ASN A 519 21.63 -28.79 6.01
N ALA A 520 22.07 -29.06 4.77
CA ALA A 520 23.40 -29.59 4.49
C ALA A 520 24.52 -28.59 4.81
N LEU A 521 24.34 -27.31 4.48
CA LEU A 521 25.30 -26.24 4.83
C LEU A 521 25.40 -26.05 6.35
N GLN A 522 24.27 -26.07 7.07
CA GLN A 522 24.26 -25.95 8.52
C GLN A 522 25.00 -27.12 9.20
N ALA A 523 24.84 -28.34 8.69
CA ALA A 523 25.56 -29.50 9.18
C ALA A 523 27.08 -29.38 9.01
N GLU A 524 27.55 -28.86 7.87
CA GLU A 524 28.99 -28.66 7.63
C GLU A 524 29.58 -27.51 8.47
N VAL A 525 28.83 -26.42 8.69
CA VAL A 525 29.22 -25.35 9.63
C VAL A 525 29.38 -25.92 11.04
N ASN A 526 28.43 -26.71 11.52
CA ASN A 526 28.51 -27.34 12.84
C ASN A 526 29.71 -28.31 12.94
N ARG A 527 30.02 -29.04 11.85
CA ARG A 527 31.20 -29.93 11.78
C ARG A 527 32.52 -29.17 11.84
N LEU A 528 32.61 -28.02 11.16
CA LEU A 528 33.78 -27.15 11.19
C LEU A 528 33.96 -26.47 12.56
N GLN A 529 32.87 -26.10 13.24
CA GLN A 529 32.91 -25.59 14.62
C GLN A 529 33.39 -26.66 15.62
N ALA A 530 32.92 -27.90 15.51
CA ALA A 530 33.40 -29.00 16.36
C ALA A 530 34.92 -29.24 16.18
N ASN A 531 35.41 -29.16 14.94
CA ASN A 531 36.85 -29.27 14.62
C ASN A 531 37.69 -28.04 15.05
N LEU A 532 37.07 -26.96 15.52
CA LEU A 532 37.75 -25.77 16.07
C LEU A 532 37.83 -25.77 17.60
N HIS A 533 37.21 -26.77 18.26
CA HIS A 533 37.26 -26.99 19.71
C HIS A 533 38.14 -28.19 20.12
N HIS A 534 38.91 -28.73 19.18
CA HIS A 534 39.91 -29.79 19.37
C HIS A 534 41.29 -29.34 18.91
#